data_AF-A0A397Y0K6-F1
#
_entry.id   AF-A0A397Y0K6-F1
#
_cell.length_a   1.000
_cell.length_b   1.000
_cell.length_c   1.000
_cell.angle_alpha   90.00
_cell.angle_beta   90.00
_cell.angle_gamma   90.00
#
_symmetry.space_group_name_H-M   'P 1'
#
loop_
_entity.id
_entity.type
_entity.pdbx_description
1 polymer ?
#
loop_
_entity_poly.entity_id
_entity_poly.type
_entity_poly.pdbx_seq_one_letter_code
_entity_poly.pdbx_strand_id
1 'polypeptide(L)'
;MGRKNDVSYSQAEGWHITITLTESDACSSDTITIPKEQVEAKLFPWWSVKRSEGLLEPNSFEMVHLYEYESQITTAVAMKRDENGNFKLHGWSCVQGKRKFRTGDVIVFWWDKNFGRLNFELLMLANESFLT
;
A
#
# COMPACT_ATOMS: atom_id res chain seq x y z
N MET A 1 -3.96 19.68 -24.28
CA MET A 1 -5.13 19.17 -25.03
C MET A 1 -5.42 17.75 -24.56
N GLY A 2 -6.64 17.52 -24.05
CA GLY A 2 -7.27 16.20 -23.94
C GLY A 2 -6.78 15.25 -22.84
N ARG A 3 -7.26 15.42 -21.59
CA ARG A 3 -7.48 14.29 -20.67
C ARG A 3 -8.33 13.26 -21.40
N LYS A 4 -7.82 12.04 -21.60
CA LYS A 4 -8.58 10.83 -21.94
C LYS A 4 -7.65 9.62 -21.78
N ASN A 5 -7.78 8.97 -20.61
CA ASN A 5 -7.41 7.59 -20.25
C ASN A 5 -6.66 7.43 -18.92
N ASP A 6 -6.53 8.46 -18.09
CA ASP A 6 -6.21 8.27 -16.67
C ASP A 6 -7.46 7.77 -15.94
N VAL A 7 -7.82 6.51 -16.19
CA VAL A 7 -8.57 5.77 -15.18
C VAL A 7 -7.60 5.70 -14.00
N SER A 8 -7.82 6.53 -12.99
CA SER A 8 -7.27 6.26 -11.67
C SER A 8 -7.67 4.82 -11.36
N TYR A 9 -6.68 3.93 -11.32
CA TYR A 9 -6.89 2.50 -11.06
C TYR A 9 -7.56 2.25 -9.69
N SER A 10 -7.75 3.30 -8.87
CA SER A 10 -8.68 3.31 -7.72
C SER A 10 -10.09 2.78 -8.08
N GLN A 11 -10.50 2.86 -9.35
CA GLN A 11 -11.81 2.40 -9.83
C GLN A 11 -11.84 0.96 -10.38
N ALA A 12 -10.73 0.21 -10.30
CA ALA A 12 -10.80 -1.23 -10.55
C ALA A 12 -11.56 -1.89 -9.40
N GLU A 13 -12.89 -2.00 -9.56
CA GLU A 13 -13.82 -2.52 -8.56
C GLU A 13 -13.25 -3.80 -7.92
N GLY A 14 -12.97 -3.71 -6.62
CA GLY A 14 -12.57 -4.85 -5.80
C GLY A 14 -11.10 -5.28 -5.86
N TRP A 15 -10.18 -4.57 -6.52
CA TRP A 15 -8.74 -4.96 -6.56
C TRP A 15 -7.80 -4.04 -5.76
N HIS A 16 -8.38 -3.14 -4.98
CA HIS A 16 -7.62 -2.24 -4.11
C HIS A 16 -7.63 -2.71 -2.65
N ILE A 17 -6.63 -2.26 -1.90
CA ILE A 17 -6.53 -2.44 -0.46
C ILE A 17 -6.63 -1.07 0.19
N THR A 18 -7.60 -0.90 1.08
CA THR A 18 -7.82 0.36 1.79
C THR A 18 -7.34 0.21 3.23
N ILE A 19 -6.49 1.14 3.67
CA ILE A 19 -5.95 1.17 5.04
C ILE A 19 -6.27 2.53 5.65
N THR A 20 -6.99 2.53 6.78
CA THR A 20 -7.11 3.69 7.65
C THR A 20 -5.88 3.74 8.55
N LEU A 21 -5.11 4.82 8.47
CA LEU A 21 -3.84 4.96 9.17
C LEU A 21 -4.08 5.08 10.69
N THR A 22 -3.40 4.23 11.45
CA THR A 22 -3.29 4.38 12.89
C THR A 22 -2.24 5.44 13.24
N GLU A 23 -2.14 5.81 14.52
CA GLU A 23 -1.09 6.71 14.98
C GLU A 23 0.32 6.18 14.68
N SER A 24 0.51 4.87 14.78
CA SER A 24 1.76 4.19 14.44
C SER A 24 2.11 4.40 12.96
N ASP A 25 1.15 4.15 12.07
CA ASP A 25 1.33 4.27 10.62
C ASP A 25 1.50 5.72 10.15
N ALA A 26 1.00 6.70 10.92
CA ALA A 26 1.06 8.10 10.55
C ALA A 26 2.34 8.81 11.03
N CYS A 27 2.89 8.43 12.20
CA CYS A 27 3.86 9.26 12.90
C CYS A 27 5.14 8.57 13.40
N SER A 28 5.11 7.27 13.72
CA SER A 28 6.18 6.70 14.57
C SER A 28 6.75 5.36 14.12
N SER A 29 6.13 4.69 13.14
CA SER A 29 6.55 3.38 12.63
C SER A 29 7.26 3.48 11.29
N ASP A 30 8.34 2.70 11.11
CA ASP A 30 8.93 2.42 9.79
C ASP A 30 8.14 1.38 8.97
N THR A 31 6.99 0.94 9.50
CA THR A 31 6.13 -0.05 8.86
C THR A 31 4.71 0.44 8.76
N ILE A 32 4.04 0.01 7.68
CA ILE A 32 2.59 -0.03 7.59
C ILE A 32 2.12 -1.48 7.48
N THR A 33 1.05 -1.81 8.21
CA THR A 33 0.52 -3.18 8.24
C THR A 33 -0.64 -3.32 7.26
N ILE A 34 -0.60 -4.37 6.45
CA ILE A 34 -1.65 -4.79 5.53
C ILE A 34 -2.22 -6.12 6.03
N PRO A 35 -3.54 -6.23 6.22
CA PRO A 35 -4.17 -7.47 6.66
C PRO A 35 -3.88 -8.65 5.72
N LYS A 36 -3.71 -9.83 6.30
CA LYS A 36 -3.43 -11.07 5.56
C LYS A 36 -4.39 -11.29 4.40
N GLU A 37 -5.69 -11.21 4.69
CA GLU A 37 -6.77 -11.51 3.75
C GLU A 37 -6.74 -10.55 2.55
N GLN A 38 -6.33 -9.31 2.78
CA GLN A 38 -6.21 -8.29 1.74
C GLN A 38 -5.02 -8.58 0.81
N VAL A 39 -3.86 -8.96 1.35
CA VAL A 39 -2.69 -9.34 0.54
C VAL A 39 -2.98 -10.59 -0.29
N GLU A 40 -3.54 -11.62 0.33
CA GLU A 40 -3.87 -12.89 -0.33
C GLU A 40 -4.94 -12.70 -1.41
N ALA A 41 -5.96 -11.86 -1.18
CA ALA A 41 -7.02 -11.65 -2.15
C ALA A 41 -6.65 -10.66 -3.26
N LYS A 42 -5.83 -9.64 -2.96
CA LYS A 42 -5.65 -8.47 -3.84
C LYS A 42 -4.25 -8.31 -4.41
N LEU A 43 -3.21 -8.92 -3.81
CA LEU A 43 -1.83 -8.87 -4.32
C LEU A 43 -1.37 -10.20 -4.88
N PHE A 44 -1.57 -11.31 -4.17
CA PHE A 44 -1.08 -12.63 -4.60
C PHE A 44 -1.58 -13.07 -5.98
N PRO A 45 -2.82 -12.77 -6.42
CA PRO A 45 -3.26 -13.12 -7.77
C PRO A 45 -2.44 -12.47 -8.89
N TRP A 46 -1.69 -11.40 -8.58
CA TRP A 46 -0.82 -10.72 -9.53
C TRP A 46 0.65 -11.15 -9.45
N TRP A 47 0.99 -11.99 -8.47
CA TRP A 47 2.34 -12.49 -8.26
C TRP A 47 2.45 -13.92 -8.78
N SER A 48 3.66 -14.34 -9.10
CA SER A 48 3.91 -15.76 -9.37
C SER A 48 3.72 -16.57 -8.09
N VAL A 49 3.23 -17.81 -8.21
CA VAL A 49 3.09 -18.76 -7.10
C VAL A 49 4.35 -18.80 -6.22
N LYS A 50 5.53 -18.95 -6.85
CA LYS A 50 6.83 -18.96 -6.15
C LYS A 50 7.07 -17.72 -5.28
N ARG A 51 6.68 -16.54 -5.76
CA ARG A 51 6.87 -15.28 -5.04
C ARG A 51 5.94 -15.19 -3.83
N SER A 52 4.68 -15.56 -4.01
CA SER A 52 3.70 -15.62 -2.93
C SER A 52 4.09 -16.63 -1.87
N GLU A 53 4.47 -17.85 -2.26
CA GLU A 53 4.93 -18.90 -1.35
C GLU A 53 6.22 -18.51 -0.62
N GLY A 54 7.18 -17.91 -1.33
CA GLY A 54 8.42 -17.42 -0.75
C GLY A 54 8.19 -16.42 0.38
N LEU A 55 7.24 -15.49 0.22
CA LEU A 55 6.87 -14.53 1.26
C LEU A 55 6.19 -15.19 2.49
N LEU A 56 5.61 -16.37 2.33
CA LEU A 56 4.99 -17.10 3.43
C LEU A 56 6.01 -17.90 4.27
N GLU A 57 7.24 -18.07 3.77
CA GLU A 57 8.31 -18.75 4.50
C GLU A 57 8.75 -17.95 5.75
N PRO A 58 9.11 -18.62 6.86
CA PRO A 58 9.58 -17.93 8.06
C PRO A 58 10.82 -17.06 7.79
N ASN A 59 10.84 -15.84 8.36
CA ASN A 59 11.94 -14.87 8.21
C ASN A 59 12.27 -14.45 6.77
N SER A 60 11.38 -14.74 5.81
CA SER A 60 11.52 -14.28 4.42
C SER A 60 11.09 -12.82 4.25
N PHE A 61 11.45 -12.25 3.11
CA PHE A 61 10.91 -10.97 2.67
C PHE A 61 10.85 -10.92 1.16
N GLU A 62 9.94 -10.09 0.64
CA GLU A 62 9.85 -9.75 -0.77
C GLU A 62 10.14 -8.27 -0.95
N MET A 63 11.02 -7.94 -1.90
CA MET A 63 11.20 -6.54 -2.29
C MET A 63 10.01 -6.09 -3.13
N VAL A 64 9.43 -4.96 -2.76
CA VAL A 64 8.29 -4.35 -3.45
C VAL A 64 8.65 -2.92 -3.81
N HIS A 65 8.50 -2.57 -5.09
CA HIS A 65 8.53 -1.17 -5.49
C HIS A 65 7.20 -0.52 -5.11
N LEU A 66 7.25 0.42 -4.18
CA LEU A 66 6.13 1.20 -3.72
C LEU A 66 6.14 2.56 -4.43
N TYR A 67 5.16 2.81 -5.28
CA TYR A 67 5.02 4.04 -6.07
C TYR A 67 3.91 4.92 -5.51
N GLU A 68 4.26 6.11 -5.08
CA GLU A 68 3.31 7.11 -4.60
C GLU A 68 2.81 7.92 -5.80
N TYR A 69 1.50 7.87 -6.05
CA TYR A 69 0.93 8.34 -7.32
C TYR A 69 1.00 9.87 -7.49
N GLU A 70 0.85 10.63 -6.40
CA GLU A 70 0.78 12.10 -6.42
C GLU A 70 2.15 12.76 -6.70
N SER A 71 3.17 12.33 -5.98
CA SER A 71 4.57 12.76 -6.07
C SER A 71 5.36 12.03 -7.16
N GLN A 72 4.83 10.94 -7.70
CA GLN A 72 5.47 10.09 -8.71
C GLN A 72 6.80 9.48 -8.26
N ILE A 73 6.97 9.29 -6.94
CA ILE A 73 8.18 8.75 -6.36
C ILE A 73 8.03 7.24 -6.15
N THR A 74 9.03 6.48 -6.58
CA THR A 74 9.16 5.06 -6.22
C THR A 74 10.17 4.90 -5.08
N THR A 75 9.79 4.11 -4.07
CA THR A 75 10.65 3.66 -2.98
C THR A 75 10.66 2.13 -2.97
N ALA A 76 11.83 1.51 -2.85
CA ALA A 76 11.91 0.06 -2.64
C ALA A 76 11.70 -0.23 -1.15
N VAL A 77 10.71 -1.06 -0.83
CA VAL A 77 10.36 -1.46 0.54
C VAL A 77 10.40 -2.98 0.66
N ALA A 78 10.64 -3.49 1.87
CA ALA A 78 10.62 -4.92 2.14
C ALA A 78 9.25 -5.32 2.72
N MET A 79 8.54 -6.20 2.04
CA MET A 79 7.32 -6.82 2.57
C MET A 79 7.68 -8.06 3.37
N LYS A 80 7.19 -8.15 4.61
CA LYS A 80 7.42 -9.28 5.52
C LYS A 80 6.14 -9.73 6.17
N ARG A 81 5.98 -11.04 6.38
CA ARG A 81 4.90 -11.57 7.21
C ARG A 81 5.25 -11.44 8.69
N ASP A 82 4.31 -10.97 9.50
CA ASP A 82 4.47 -10.87 10.95
C ASP A 82 3.94 -12.13 11.67
N GLU A 83 4.11 -12.16 13.00
CA GLU A 83 3.72 -13.30 13.86
C GLU A 83 2.21 -13.57 13.86
N ASN A 84 1.39 -12.55 13.60
CA ASN A 84 -0.06 -12.67 13.49
C ASN A 84 -0.49 -13.10 12.07
N GLY A 85 0.47 -13.23 11.16
CA GLY A 85 0.24 -13.59 9.77
C GLY A 85 -0.14 -12.42 8.86
N ASN A 86 -0.17 -11.19 9.38
CA ASN A 86 -0.34 -9.98 8.57
C ASN A 86 0.96 -9.62 7.86
N PHE A 87 0.92 -8.66 6.94
CA PHE A 87 2.10 -8.26 6.18
C PHE A 87 2.49 -6.82 6.50
N LYS A 88 3.78 -6.58 6.72
CA LYS A 88 4.35 -5.26 6.99
C LYS A 88 5.22 -4.82 5.82
N LEU A 89 5.02 -3.58 5.37
CA LEU A 89 5.93 -2.92 4.43
C LEU A 89 6.95 -2.12 5.23
N HIS A 90 8.18 -2.62 5.33
CA HIS A 90 9.31 -1.95 5.98
C HIS A 90 9.98 -0.93 5.05
N GLY A 91 10.31 0.25 5.57
CA GLY A 91 10.73 1.42 4.81
C GLY A 91 9.61 2.46 4.62
N TRP A 92 8.50 2.33 5.36
CA TRP A 92 7.40 3.29 5.34
C TRP A 92 7.82 4.68 5.85
N SER A 93 8.82 4.76 6.73
CA SER A 93 9.34 6.06 7.20
C SER A 93 9.91 6.91 6.05
N CYS A 94 10.46 6.29 5.00
CA CYS A 94 10.92 6.98 3.80
C CYS A 94 9.77 7.66 3.03
N VAL A 95 8.56 7.11 3.13
CA VAL A 95 7.34 7.68 2.55
C VAL A 95 6.84 8.83 3.43
N GLN A 96 6.76 8.63 4.75
CA GLN A 96 6.36 9.65 5.72
C GLN A 96 7.28 10.89 5.71
N GLY A 97 8.59 10.69 5.47
CA GLY A 97 9.55 11.79 5.37
C GLY A 97 9.30 12.73 4.18
N LYS A 98 8.56 12.27 3.16
CA LYS A 98 8.23 13.03 1.95
C LYS A 98 6.81 13.60 1.98
N ARG A 99 5.88 12.91 2.65
CA ARG A 99 4.48 13.31 2.81
C ARG A 99 4.03 13.09 4.25
N LYS A 100 3.48 14.13 4.86
CA LYS A 100 2.91 14.01 6.21
C LYS A 100 1.52 13.41 6.13
N PHE A 101 1.34 12.27 6.78
CA PHE A 101 0.04 11.65 7.01
C PHE A 101 -0.46 11.95 8.43
N ARG A 102 -1.76 11.75 8.66
CA ARG A 102 -2.40 11.89 9.96
C ARG A 102 -3.11 10.59 10.33
N THR A 103 -3.24 10.35 11.63
CA THR A 103 -4.13 9.29 12.14
C THR A 103 -5.54 9.50 11.59
N GLY A 104 -6.13 8.45 11.03
CA GLY A 104 -7.45 8.47 10.41
C GLY A 104 -7.46 8.77 8.91
N ASP A 105 -6.34 9.19 8.32
CA ASP A 105 -6.22 9.28 6.87
C ASP A 105 -6.43 7.90 6.27
N VAL A 106 -7.06 7.85 5.10
CA VAL A 106 -7.31 6.59 4.38
C VAL A 106 -6.43 6.59 3.15
N ILE A 107 -5.58 5.58 3.04
CA ILE A 107 -4.77 5.34 1.84
C ILE A 107 -5.30 4.11 1.10
N VAL A 108 -5.12 4.13 -0.21
CA VAL A 108 -5.49 3.04 -1.09
C VAL A 108 -4.25 2.52 -1.81
N PHE A 109 -4.07 1.20 -1.81
CA PHE A 109 -3.04 0.50 -2.55
C PHE A 109 -3.64 -0.30 -3.70
N TRP A 110 -2.91 -0.41 -4.80
CA TRP A 110 -3.28 -1.31 -5.90
C TRP A 110 -2.04 -1.82 -6.64
N TRP A 111 -2.10 -3.04 -7.15
CA TRP A 111 -1.02 -3.60 -7.95
C TRP A 111 -1.10 -3.11 -9.39
N ASP A 112 0.00 -2.57 -9.89
CA ASP A 112 0.16 -2.18 -11.28
C ASP A 112 0.86 -3.30 -12.06
N LYS A 113 0.07 -4.06 -12.82
CA LYS A 113 0.59 -5.20 -13.60
C LYS A 113 1.54 -4.80 -14.72
N ASN A 114 1.42 -3.58 -15.25
CA ASN A 114 2.23 -3.14 -16.39
C ASN A 114 3.66 -2.81 -15.94
N PHE A 115 3.78 -2.32 -14.71
CA PHE A 115 5.07 -1.90 -14.14
C PHE A 115 5.58 -2.84 -13.03
N GLY A 116 4.80 -3.84 -12.62
CA GLY A 116 5.19 -4.81 -11.60
C GLY A 116 5.45 -4.18 -10.23
N ARG A 117 4.61 -3.22 -9.83
CA ARG A 117 4.81 -2.40 -8.63
C ARG A 117 3.51 -2.21 -7.85
N LEU A 118 3.65 -1.91 -6.56
CA LEU A 118 2.53 -1.53 -5.70
C LEU A 118 2.38 -0.02 -5.75
N ASN A 119 1.27 0.47 -6.28
CA ASN A 119 0.95 1.89 -6.25
C ASN A 119 0.16 2.21 -4.97
N PHE A 120 0.24 3.45 -4.53
CA PHE A 120 -0.67 3.97 -3.52
C PHE A 120 -0.93 5.47 -3.66
N GLU A 121 -2.06 5.91 -3.13
CA GLU A 121 -2.40 7.32 -2.98
C GLU A 121 -3.25 7.56 -1.73
N LEU A 122 -3.33 8.82 -1.30
CA LEU A 122 -4.25 9.24 -0.27
C LEU A 122 -5.67 9.30 -0.85
N LEU A 123 -6.59 8.54 -0.28
CA LEU A 123 -7.99 8.46 -0.72
C LEU A 123 -8.89 9.44 0.03
N MET A 124 -8.70 9.57 1.34
CA MET A 124 -9.53 10.42 2.20
C MET A 124 -8.69 10.97 3.35
N LEU A 125 -8.91 12.24 3.70
CA LEU A 125 -8.30 12.86 4.88
C LEU A 125 -9.09 12.50 6.15
N ALA A 126 -8.37 12.38 7.28
CA ALA A 126 -8.98 12.30 8.60
C ALA A 126 -9.83 13.56 8.86
N ASN A 127 -11.16 13.41 8.93
CA ASN A 127 -12.14 14.47 9.20
C ASN A 127 -11.93 15.77 8.40
N GLU A 128 -12.44 15.81 7.16
CA GLU A 128 -13.40 16.89 6.90
C GLU A 128 -14.70 16.48 7.60
N SER A 129 -14.99 17.12 8.72
CA SER A 129 -16.30 17.03 9.36
C SER A 129 -17.36 17.34 8.30
N PHE A 130 -18.21 16.39 7.94
CA PHE A 130 -19.48 16.72 7.28
C PHE A 130 -20.37 17.42 8.32
N LEU A 131 -20.08 18.69 8.56
CA LEU A 131 -21.01 19.63 9.17
C LEU A 131 -21.58 20.51 8.05
N THR A 132 -22.64 20.00 7.45
CA THR A 132 -23.78 20.81 6.98
C THR A 132 -25.05 20.03 7.20
#